data_AF-A0A9D2U4F2-F1
#
_entry.id   AF-A0A9D2U4F2-F1
#
_cell.length_a   1.000
_cell.length_b   1.000
_cell.length_c   1.000
_cell.angle_alpha   90.00
_cell.angle_beta   90.00
_cell.angle_gamma   90.00
#
_symmetry.space_group_name_H-M   'P 1'
#
loop_
_entity.id
_entity.type
_entity.pdbx_description
1 polymer ?
#
loop_
_entity_poly.entity_id
_entity_poly.type
_entity_poly.pdbx_seq_one_letter_code
_entity_poly.pdbx_strand_id
1 'polypeptide(L)'
;TAKFEYSWQWAYRERFEKAGITALLGSGFDPGVTGVFSAYALKHEFDEINYIDILDCNGGDHGYPFATNFNPEINIREVSANGSYWEDGHWVETKPMEIKRVYNFEEVGEKDMYLLHHEEIESLALNIPGIKRIRFFMTFGESYLTHLKCLEDVGMTSIEPIMFEGKEIVPLQFLKAVLPDPASLGPRTKGKTNIGCIFQGKKDGKDKKYYLYNICDHEKCYAEVGSQAVAYTTGVPAMIGAMMIMTGKWNKPGVHNIEEFDPDPFMDALNKWGLPWRENYDPVLVD
;
A
#
# COMPACT_ATOMS: atom_id res chain seq x y z
N THR A 1 -2.63 9.85 -19.32
CA THR A 1 -2.19 9.62 -17.92
C THR A 1 -2.37 8.16 -17.60
N ALA A 2 -1.44 7.52 -16.89
CA ALA A 2 -1.68 6.15 -16.42
C ALA A 2 -2.87 6.16 -15.45
N LYS A 3 -3.78 5.19 -15.58
CA LYS A 3 -4.90 5.01 -14.67
C LYS A 3 -4.56 3.85 -13.73
N PHE A 4 -4.66 4.09 -12.43
CA PHE A 4 -4.52 3.05 -11.41
C PHE A 4 -5.91 2.42 -11.22
N GLU A 5 -6.27 1.47 -12.09
CA GLU A 5 -7.60 0.84 -12.13
C GLU A 5 -7.51 -0.65 -12.52
N TYR A 6 -8.38 -1.49 -11.96
CA TYR A 6 -8.44 -2.93 -12.22
C TYR A 6 -9.25 -3.30 -13.47
N SER A 7 -9.98 -2.36 -14.07
CA SER A 7 -10.93 -2.62 -15.18
C SER A 7 -10.34 -3.47 -16.32
N TRP A 8 -9.09 -3.22 -16.71
CA TRP A 8 -8.38 -3.95 -17.77
C TRP A 8 -8.06 -5.40 -17.40
N GLN A 9 -7.69 -5.64 -16.14
CA GLN A 9 -7.39 -6.98 -15.64
C GLN A 9 -8.68 -7.76 -15.39
N TRP A 10 -9.70 -7.13 -14.81
CA TRP A 10 -11.03 -7.71 -14.61
C TRP A 10 -11.71 -8.13 -15.91
N ALA A 11 -11.43 -7.46 -17.03
CA ALA A 11 -11.91 -7.86 -18.35
C ALA A 11 -11.49 -9.29 -18.78
N TYR A 12 -10.50 -9.89 -18.11
CA TYR A 12 -10.06 -11.27 -18.34
C TYR A 12 -10.81 -12.32 -17.51
N ARG A 13 -11.71 -11.93 -16.59
CA ARG A 13 -12.37 -12.84 -15.64
C ARG A 13 -13.01 -14.05 -16.31
N GLU A 14 -13.86 -13.83 -17.32
CA GLU A 14 -14.54 -14.92 -18.06
C GLU A 14 -13.56 -15.80 -18.85
N ARG A 15 -12.48 -15.21 -19.40
CA ARG A 15 -11.48 -15.95 -20.19
C ARG A 15 -10.66 -16.89 -19.31
N PHE A 16 -10.29 -16.44 -18.11
CA PHE A 16 -9.56 -17.24 -17.13
C PHE A 16 -10.45 -18.33 -16.53
N GLU A 17 -11.71 -18.01 -16.25
CA GLU A 17 -12.69 -18.98 -15.76
C GLU A 17 -12.92 -20.11 -16.77
N LYS A 18 -13.15 -19.78 -18.05
CA LYS A 18 -13.31 -20.77 -19.14
C LYS A 18 -12.07 -21.64 -19.35
N ALA A 19 -10.88 -21.09 -19.12
CA ALA A 19 -9.62 -21.82 -19.23
C ALA A 19 -9.31 -22.65 -17.97
N GLY A 20 -10.10 -22.54 -16.90
CA GLY A 20 -9.88 -23.27 -15.65
C GLY A 20 -8.63 -22.82 -14.89
N ILE A 21 -8.18 -21.57 -15.10
CA ILE A 21 -6.98 -21.01 -14.47
C ILE A 21 -7.33 -19.82 -13.57
N THR A 22 -6.54 -19.62 -12.52
CA THR A 22 -6.69 -18.52 -11.56
C THR A 22 -5.67 -17.41 -11.84
N ALA A 23 -6.15 -16.17 -11.92
CA ALA A 23 -5.34 -14.96 -11.81
C ALA A 23 -5.62 -14.27 -10.47
N LEU A 24 -4.59 -14.14 -9.66
CA LEU A 24 -4.61 -13.38 -8.41
C LEU A 24 -4.08 -11.97 -8.68
N LEU A 25 -4.86 -10.96 -8.33
CA LEU A 25 -4.48 -9.55 -8.45
C LEU A 25 -4.06 -8.97 -7.10
N GLY A 26 -3.10 -8.05 -7.12
CA GLY A 26 -2.68 -7.28 -5.95
C GLY A 26 -2.22 -8.17 -4.79
N SER A 27 -1.12 -8.90 -4.95
CA SER A 27 -0.58 -9.81 -3.91
C SER A 27 0.71 -9.26 -3.28
N GLY A 28 0.75 -7.96 -3.02
CA GLY A 28 1.81 -7.29 -2.24
C GLY A 28 1.39 -7.11 -0.78
N PHE A 29 1.76 -5.98 -0.18
CA PHE A 29 1.20 -5.59 1.12
C PHE A 29 -0.07 -4.76 0.91
N ASP A 30 0.04 -3.70 0.13
CA ASP A 30 -0.99 -2.74 -0.26
C ASP A 30 -0.77 -2.42 -1.74
N PRO A 31 -1.61 -2.92 -2.67
CA PRO A 31 -2.67 -3.90 -2.47
C PRO A 31 -2.14 -5.30 -2.12
N GLY A 32 -2.84 -6.01 -1.24
CA GLY A 32 -2.51 -7.39 -0.86
C GLY A 32 -2.91 -7.76 0.56
N VAL A 33 -1.95 -7.79 1.46
CA VAL A 33 -2.18 -7.98 2.90
C VAL A 33 -3.30 -7.06 3.44
N THR A 34 -3.43 -5.82 2.97
CA THR A 34 -4.54 -4.92 3.36
C THR A 34 -5.92 -5.46 2.93
N GLY A 35 -6.00 -6.10 1.76
CA GLY A 35 -7.18 -6.84 1.32
C GLY A 35 -7.43 -8.11 2.14
N VAL A 36 -6.38 -8.87 2.46
CA VAL A 36 -6.46 -10.05 3.34
C VAL A 36 -6.94 -9.65 4.74
N PHE A 37 -6.41 -8.57 5.30
CA PHE A 37 -6.84 -8.01 6.59
C PHE A 37 -8.31 -7.61 6.55
N SER A 38 -8.78 -7.02 5.44
CA SER A 38 -10.18 -6.66 5.26
C SER A 38 -11.10 -7.89 5.24
N ALA A 39 -10.73 -8.93 4.49
CA ALA A 39 -11.44 -10.21 4.48
C ALA A 39 -11.41 -10.90 5.85
N TYR A 40 -10.28 -10.88 6.56
CA TYR A 40 -10.12 -11.47 7.89
C TYR A 40 -10.99 -10.75 8.93
N ALA A 41 -10.94 -9.42 8.95
CA ALA A 41 -11.76 -8.61 9.84
C ALA A 41 -13.25 -8.84 9.58
N LEU A 42 -13.68 -8.91 8.32
CA LEU A 42 -15.08 -9.20 7.99
C LEU A 42 -15.50 -10.61 8.43
N LYS A 43 -14.63 -11.61 8.25
CA LYS A 43 -14.93 -13.00 8.58
C LYS A 43 -15.05 -13.24 10.09
N HIS A 44 -14.18 -12.63 10.89
CA HIS A 44 -14.03 -12.98 12.31
C HIS A 44 -14.47 -11.88 13.27
N GLU A 45 -14.29 -10.61 12.90
CA GLU A 45 -14.44 -9.49 13.83
C GLU A 45 -15.75 -8.71 13.67
N PHE A 46 -16.36 -8.74 12.49
CA PHE A 46 -17.55 -7.94 12.15
C PHE A 46 -18.68 -8.80 11.59
N ASP A 47 -19.90 -8.27 11.63
CA ASP A 47 -21.01 -8.73 10.78
C ASP A 47 -21.16 -7.79 9.56
N GLU A 48 -20.72 -6.54 9.71
CA GLU A 48 -20.72 -5.51 8.66
C GLU A 48 -19.54 -4.55 8.92
N ILE A 49 -18.77 -4.25 7.88
CA ILE A 49 -17.73 -3.20 7.90
C ILE A 49 -18.26 -1.99 7.14
N ASN A 50 -18.23 -0.82 7.77
CA ASN A 50 -18.72 0.43 7.17
C ASN A 50 -17.60 1.42 6.82
N TYR A 51 -16.48 1.40 7.54
CA TYR A 51 -15.37 2.31 7.32
C TYR A 51 -14.05 1.56 7.35
N ILE A 52 -13.18 1.84 6.39
CA ILE A 52 -11.80 1.33 6.33
C ILE A 52 -10.86 2.52 6.16
N ASP A 53 -9.89 2.64 7.06
CA ASP A 53 -8.74 3.52 6.89
C ASP A 53 -7.47 2.68 6.81
N ILE A 54 -6.83 2.67 5.65
CA ILE A 54 -5.56 2.00 5.42
C ILE A 54 -4.44 2.99 5.73
N LEU A 55 -3.51 2.60 6.60
CA LEU A 55 -2.40 3.43 7.04
C LEU A 55 -1.08 2.76 6.69
N ASP A 56 -0.29 3.39 5.82
CA ASP A 56 1.09 3.01 5.51
C ASP A 56 2.06 4.00 6.17
N CYS A 57 2.81 3.51 7.15
CA CYS A 57 3.90 4.22 7.76
C CYS A 57 5.25 3.59 7.43
N ASN A 58 6.16 4.40 6.88
CA ASN A 58 7.57 4.09 6.83
C ASN A 58 8.36 5.04 7.74
N GLY A 59 8.75 4.54 8.91
CA GLY A 59 9.62 5.22 9.87
C GLY A 59 11.11 4.98 9.66
N GLY A 60 11.52 4.47 8.49
CA GLY A 60 12.92 4.22 8.15
C GLY A 60 13.70 5.50 7.84
N ASP A 61 14.91 5.60 8.39
CA ASP A 61 15.89 6.65 8.07
C ASP A 61 17.10 6.01 7.38
N HIS A 62 17.30 6.37 6.10
CA HIS A 62 18.43 5.94 5.29
C HIS A 62 19.67 6.85 5.43
N GLY A 63 19.60 7.93 6.21
CA GLY A 63 20.71 8.84 6.50
C GLY A 63 21.20 9.67 5.31
N TYR A 64 20.39 9.79 4.25
CA TYR A 64 20.61 10.74 3.15
C TYR A 64 19.64 11.92 3.31
N PRO A 65 19.98 13.13 2.82
CA PRO A 65 19.04 14.25 2.83
C PRO A 65 17.75 13.97 2.09
N PHE A 66 17.84 13.25 0.96
CA PHE A 66 16.70 12.83 0.15
C PHE A 66 17.07 11.57 -0.65
N ALA A 67 16.24 10.54 -0.58
CA ALA A 67 16.31 9.35 -1.41
C ALA A 67 14.91 8.73 -1.53
N THR A 68 14.66 7.93 -2.56
CA THR A 68 13.40 7.21 -2.73
C THR A 68 13.62 5.73 -2.46
N ASN A 69 12.69 5.08 -1.75
CA ASN A 69 12.81 3.65 -1.39
C ASN A 69 12.47 2.70 -2.55
N PHE A 70 11.82 3.23 -3.60
CA PHE A 70 11.54 2.54 -4.86
C PHE A 70 11.74 3.52 -6.03
N ASN A 71 11.24 3.15 -7.21
CA ASN A 71 11.43 3.93 -8.44
C ASN A 71 11.00 5.40 -8.24
N PRO A 72 11.93 6.37 -8.36
CA PRO A 72 11.63 7.79 -8.17
C PRO A 72 10.49 8.28 -9.05
N GLU A 73 10.35 7.76 -10.27
CA GLU A 73 9.27 8.15 -11.17
C GLU A 73 7.88 7.80 -10.62
N ILE A 74 7.75 6.63 -9.97
CA ILE A 74 6.49 6.20 -9.40
C ILE A 74 6.16 7.06 -8.17
N ASN A 75 7.10 7.16 -7.24
CA ASN A 75 6.92 7.90 -5.98
C ASN A 75 6.58 9.38 -6.24
N ILE A 76 7.31 10.04 -7.12
CA ILE A 76 7.07 11.45 -7.47
C ILE A 76 5.69 11.63 -8.10
N ARG A 77 5.26 10.68 -8.94
CA ARG A 77 3.93 10.73 -9.55
C ARG A 77 2.81 10.48 -8.55
N GLU A 78 3.01 9.61 -7.56
CA GLU A 78 2.03 9.37 -6.49
C GLU A 78 1.84 10.63 -5.65
N VAL A 79 2.93 11.29 -5.28
CA VAL A 79 2.86 12.50 -4.44
C VAL A 79 2.30 13.71 -5.19
N SER A 80 2.59 13.84 -6.49
CA SER A 80 2.08 14.94 -7.32
C SER A 80 0.68 14.69 -7.88
N ALA A 81 0.15 13.47 -7.79
CA ALA A 81 -1.20 13.17 -8.24
C ALA A 81 -2.26 13.68 -7.25
N ASN A 82 -3.46 13.94 -7.77
CA ASN A 82 -4.61 14.22 -6.92
C ASN A 82 -4.90 13.01 -6.03
N GLY A 83 -5.07 13.23 -4.73
CA GLY A 83 -5.53 12.19 -3.83
C GLY A 83 -6.99 11.87 -4.11
N SER A 84 -7.43 10.64 -3.88
CA SER A 84 -8.85 10.29 -3.93
C SER A 84 -9.19 9.16 -2.99
N TYR A 85 -10.45 9.13 -2.58
CA TYR A 85 -10.99 8.11 -1.69
C TYR A 85 -12.42 7.77 -2.10
N TRP A 86 -12.98 6.69 -1.56
CA TRP A 86 -14.34 6.26 -1.88
C TRP A 86 -15.28 6.55 -0.70
N GLU A 87 -16.43 7.16 -0.97
CA GLU A 87 -17.45 7.46 0.05
C GLU A 87 -18.85 7.35 -0.57
N ASP A 88 -19.77 6.69 0.12
CA ASP A 88 -21.20 6.54 -0.24
C ASP A 88 -21.46 6.29 -1.74
N GLY A 89 -20.77 5.31 -2.33
CA GLY A 89 -20.99 4.91 -3.72
C GLY A 89 -20.22 5.67 -4.78
N HIS A 90 -19.38 6.65 -4.43
CA HIS A 90 -18.68 7.49 -5.39
C HIS A 90 -17.24 7.82 -4.98
N TRP A 91 -16.42 8.14 -5.98
CA TRP A 91 -15.07 8.65 -5.76
C TRP A 91 -15.12 10.14 -5.40
N VAL A 92 -14.32 10.50 -4.39
CA VAL A 92 -14.08 11.90 -3.99
C VAL A 92 -12.62 12.22 -4.29
N GLU A 93 -12.39 13.25 -5.09
CA GLU A 93 -11.06 13.70 -5.50
C GLU A 93 -10.65 14.93 -4.68
N THR A 94 -9.36 15.03 -4.36
CA THR A 94 -8.74 16.08 -3.55
C THR A 94 -7.51 16.63 -4.26
N LYS A 95 -7.04 17.82 -3.89
CA LYS A 95 -5.74 18.28 -4.39
C LYS A 95 -4.60 17.42 -3.82
N PRO A 96 -3.43 17.39 -4.49
CA PRO A 96 -2.28 16.65 -3.98
C PRO A 96 -1.95 17.12 -2.56
N MET A 97 -1.80 16.17 -1.64
CA MET A 97 -1.44 16.42 -0.23
C MET A 97 -2.41 17.33 0.54
N GLU A 98 -3.67 17.48 0.11
CA GLU A 98 -4.65 18.39 0.72
C GLU A 98 -5.07 17.96 2.13
N ILE A 99 -5.31 16.67 2.34
CA ILE A 99 -5.81 16.13 3.60
C ILE A 99 -4.64 15.53 4.39
N LYS A 100 -4.16 16.29 5.37
CA LYS A 100 -3.13 15.88 6.34
C LYS A 100 -3.75 15.37 7.64
N ARG A 101 -3.16 14.33 8.24
CA ARG A 101 -3.46 13.82 9.59
C ARG A 101 -2.18 13.49 10.34
N VAL A 102 -2.29 13.32 11.64
CA VAL A 102 -1.21 12.89 12.53
C VAL A 102 -1.65 11.61 13.22
N TYR A 103 -0.80 10.59 13.23
CA TYR A 103 -1.09 9.33 13.90
C TYR A 103 0.14 8.83 14.65
N ASN A 104 -0.08 8.24 15.83
CA ASN A 104 0.96 7.64 16.63
C ASN A 104 1.05 6.13 16.34
N PHE A 105 1.94 5.76 15.43
CA PHE A 105 2.14 4.39 15.00
C PHE A 105 2.92 3.60 16.05
N GLU A 106 2.42 2.43 16.44
CA GLU A 106 3.10 1.58 17.41
C GLU A 106 4.52 1.22 16.94
N GLU A 107 5.48 1.30 17.87
CA GLU A 107 6.93 1.10 17.65
C GLU A 107 7.60 2.01 16.61
N VAL A 108 6.89 3.00 16.06
CA VAL A 108 7.46 4.03 15.17
C VAL A 108 7.35 5.44 15.77
N GLY A 109 6.21 5.76 16.39
CA GLY A 109 5.91 7.06 16.99
C GLY A 109 4.97 7.92 16.15
N GLU A 110 4.86 9.20 16.53
CA GLU A 110 4.02 10.18 15.86
C GLU A 110 4.56 10.53 14.47
N LYS A 111 3.70 10.45 13.46
CA LYS A 111 4.01 10.79 12.07
C LYS A 111 2.89 11.58 11.42
N ASP A 112 3.29 12.53 10.58
CA ASP A 112 2.44 13.15 9.59
C ASP A 112 2.11 12.15 8.48
N MET A 113 0.84 12.08 8.11
CA MET A 113 0.35 11.25 7.02
C MET A 113 -0.65 12.02 6.16
N TYR A 114 -0.72 11.65 4.89
CA TYR A 114 -1.47 12.36 3.87
C TYR A 114 -2.37 11.39 3.12
N LEU A 115 -3.59 11.83 2.81
CA LEU A 115 -4.52 11.04 2.01
C LEU A 115 -4.03 10.97 0.56
N LEU A 116 -3.92 9.76 0.04
CA LEU A 116 -3.57 9.49 -1.36
C LEU A 116 -4.60 8.56 -2.00
N HIS A 117 -4.61 8.54 -3.33
CA HIS A 117 -5.25 7.47 -4.07
C HIS A 117 -4.46 6.17 -3.91
N HIS A 118 -5.15 5.03 -3.82
CA HIS A 118 -4.50 3.72 -3.79
C HIS A 118 -5.37 2.64 -4.45
N GLU A 119 -4.73 1.62 -5.02
CA GLU A 119 -5.36 0.64 -5.93
C GLU A 119 -6.47 -0.19 -5.26
N GLU A 120 -6.25 -0.75 -4.06
CA GLU A 120 -7.23 -1.60 -3.37
C GLU A 120 -8.51 -0.89 -2.96
N ILE A 121 -8.55 0.45 -2.96
CA ILE A 121 -9.80 1.18 -2.69
C ILE A 121 -10.88 0.75 -3.70
N GLU A 122 -10.50 0.55 -4.97
CA GLU A 122 -11.43 0.13 -6.02
C GLU A 122 -11.99 -1.28 -5.78
N SER A 123 -11.12 -2.24 -5.45
CA SER A 123 -11.55 -3.63 -5.25
C SER A 123 -12.29 -3.82 -3.93
N LEU A 124 -11.85 -3.17 -2.85
CA LEU A 124 -12.53 -3.21 -1.56
C LEU A 124 -13.91 -2.55 -1.62
N ALA A 125 -14.06 -1.44 -2.34
CA ALA A 125 -15.37 -0.80 -2.53
C ALA A 125 -16.37 -1.72 -3.24
N LEU A 126 -15.89 -2.61 -4.11
CA LEU A 126 -16.70 -3.62 -4.79
C LEU A 126 -17.00 -4.83 -3.89
N ASN A 127 -16.01 -5.28 -3.12
CA ASN A 127 -16.02 -6.59 -2.47
C ASN A 127 -16.45 -6.57 -1.00
N ILE A 128 -16.43 -5.42 -0.32
CA ILE A 128 -16.86 -5.28 1.09
C ILE A 128 -18.32 -4.83 1.17
N PRO A 129 -19.28 -5.70 1.54
CA PRO A 129 -20.69 -5.35 1.56
C PRO A 129 -21.00 -4.30 2.64
N GLY A 130 -21.81 -3.30 2.30
CA GLY A 130 -22.23 -2.26 3.25
C GLY A 130 -21.16 -1.20 3.56
N ILE A 131 -20.03 -1.23 2.84
CA ILE A 131 -18.99 -0.22 2.97
C ILE A 131 -19.54 1.17 2.64
N LYS A 132 -19.20 2.15 3.48
CA LYS A 132 -19.60 3.56 3.35
C LYS A 132 -18.42 4.45 3.03
N ARG A 133 -17.22 4.13 3.53
CA ARG A 133 -16.01 4.88 3.18
C ARG A 133 -14.76 4.03 3.24
N ILE A 134 -13.84 4.27 2.31
CA ILE A 134 -12.49 3.72 2.31
C ILE A 134 -11.51 4.86 2.05
N ARG A 135 -10.49 5.02 2.90
CA ARG A 135 -9.40 5.98 2.72
C ARG A 135 -8.05 5.29 2.83
N PHE A 136 -7.05 5.84 2.17
CA PHE A 136 -5.65 5.42 2.29
C PHE A 136 -4.79 6.63 2.71
N PHE A 137 -3.98 6.44 3.74
CA PHE A 137 -3.04 7.45 4.23
C PHE A 137 -1.62 6.90 4.22
N MET A 138 -0.68 7.72 3.75
CA MET A 138 0.74 7.38 3.73
C MET A 138 1.57 8.43 4.46
N THR A 139 2.59 8.01 5.20
CA THR A 139 3.47 8.95 5.90
C THR A 139 4.47 9.62 4.98
N PHE A 140 4.58 10.94 5.08
CA PHE A 140 5.64 11.72 4.45
C PHE A 140 6.23 12.69 5.46
N GLY A 141 7.56 12.67 5.61
CA GLY A 141 8.25 13.67 6.42
C GLY A 141 8.25 15.04 5.75
N GLU A 142 8.17 16.11 6.55
CA GLU A 142 8.24 17.49 6.06
C GLU A 142 9.50 17.76 5.20
N SER A 143 10.63 17.18 5.60
CA SER A 143 11.88 17.27 4.82
C SER A 143 11.73 16.65 3.43
N TYR A 144 11.08 15.48 3.33
CA TYR A 144 10.85 14.81 2.06
C TYR A 144 9.97 15.65 1.12
N LEU A 145 8.84 16.16 1.63
CA LEU A 145 7.93 17.02 0.86
C LEU A 145 8.61 18.32 0.42
N THR A 146 9.44 18.92 1.28
CA THR A 146 10.19 20.13 0.94
C THR A 146 11.17 19.88 -0.20
N HIS A 147 11.96 18.80 -0.14
CA HIS A 147 12.88 18.44 -1.22
C HIS A 147 12.15 18.19 -2.53
N LEU A 148 11.05 17.43 -2.47
CA LEU A 148 10.24 17.16 -3.65
C LEU A 148 9.69 18.44 -4.27
N LYS A 149 9.20 19.36 -3.44
CA LYS A 149 8.68 20.65 -3.91
C LYS A 149 9.77 21.47 -4.61
N CYS A 150 10.97 21.52 -4.03
CA CYS A 150 12.11 22.18 -4.68
C CYS A 150 12.44 21.54 -6.04
N LEU A 151 12.46 20.20 -6.13
CA LEU A 151 12.72 19.48 -7.38
C LEU A 151 11.64 19.74 -8.44
N GLU A 152 10.38 19.80 -8.03
CA GLU A 152 9.25 20.15 -8.90
C GLU A 152 9.36 21.59 -9.41
N ASP A 153 9.64 22.56 -8.53
CA ASP A 153 9.69 23.99 -8.87
C ASP A 153 10.82 24.32 -9.87
N VAL A 154 11.89 23.50 -9.91
CA VAL A 154 12.96 23.63 -10.91
C VAL A 154 12.77 22.71 -12.14
N GLY A 155 11.66 22.00 -12.23
CA GLY A 155 11.30 21.15 -13.39
C GLY A 155 12.00 19.78 -13.44
N MET A 156 12.67 19.35 -12.38
CA MET A 156 13.40 18.06 -12.34
C MET A 156 12.48 16.84 -12.29
N THR A 157 11.20 17.03 -11.98
CA THR A 157 10.17 15.99 -11.96
C THR A 157 9.47 15.81 -13.31
N SER A 158 9.80 16.63 -14.32
CA SER A 158 9.15 16.60 -15.64
C SER A 158 9.47 15.32 -16.42
N ILE A 159 8.44 14.78 -17.07
CA ILE A 159 8.55 13.71 -18.08
C ILE A 159 8.71 14.25 -19.51
N GLU A 160 8.47 15.55 -19.70
CA GLU A 160 8.62 16.19 -21.01
C GLU A 160 10.11 16.34 -21.34
N PRO A 161 10.57 15.87 -22.51
CA PRO A 161 11.96 15.99 -22.88
C PRO A 161 12.38 17.45 -23.10
N ILE A 162 13.64 17.76 -22.76
CA ILE A 162 14.28 19.05 -23.01
C ILE A 162 15.57 18.86 -23.81
N MET A 163 15.96 19.88 -24.57
CA MET A 163 17.25 19.89 -25.27
C MET A 163 18.36 20.43 -24.38
N PHE A 164 19.36 19.61 -24.09
CA PHE A 164 20.56 19.97 -23.36
C PHE A 164 21.80 19.61 -24.20
N GLU A 165 22.58 20.61 -24.59
CA GLU A 165 23.82 20.43 -25.39
C GLU A 165 23.63 19.57 -26.67
N GLY A 166 22.49 19.74 -27.35
CA GLY A 166 22.19 18.98 -28.57
C GLY A 166 21.68 17.56 -28.33
N LYS A 167 21.40 17.17 -27.09
CA LYS A 167 20.79 15.90 -26.71
C LYS A 167 19.43 16.12 -26.06
N GLU A 168 18.49 15.26 -26.38
CA GLU A 168 17.18 15.23 -25.73
C GLU A 168 17.29 14.45 -24.41
N ILE A 169 16.90 15.07 -23.30
CA ILE A 169 16.96 14.50 -21.96
C ILE A 169 15.61 14.66 -21.28
N VAL A 170 15.11 13.61 -20.62
CA VAL A 170 13.95 13.69 -19.72
C VAL A 170 14.44 14.01 -18.31
N PRO A 171 14.10 15.17 -17.72
CA PRO A 171 14.61 15.59 -16.41
C PRO A 171 14.42 14.54 -15.30
N LEU A 172 13.24 13.91 -15.24
CA LEU A 172 12.95 12.87 -14.25
C LEU A 172 13.85 11.64 -14.38
N GLN A 173 14.19 11.24 -15.60
CA GLN A 173 15.11 10.12 -15.83
C GLN A 173 16.53 10.48 -15.41
N PHE A 174 16.95 11.73 -15.65
CA PHE A 174 18.24 12.22 -15.16
C PHE A 174 18.28 12.32 -13.63
N LEU A 175 17.21 12.83 -13.00
CA LEU A 175 17.06 12.85 -11.55
C LEU A 175 17.23 11.45 -10.96
N LYS A 176 16.54 10.45 -11.53
CA LYS A 176 16.69 9.04 -11.13
C LYS A 176 18.14 8.56 -11.19
N ALA A 177 18.92 9.01 -12.17
CA ALA A 177 20.32 8.61 -12.33
C ALA A 177 21.27 9.26 -11.30
N VAL A 178 20.90 10.40 -10.70
CA VAL A 178 21.73 11.10 -9.70
C VAL A 178 21.31 10.81 -8.26
N LEU A 179 20.09 10.31 -8.04
CA LEU A 179 19.64 9.86 -6.73
C LEU A 179 20.38 8.57 -6.31
N PRO A 180 20.55 8.31 -4.99
CA PRO A 180 21.07 7.05 -4.52
C PRO A 180 20.25 5.87 -5.05
N ASP A 181 20.92 4.79 -5.45
CA ASP A 181 20.24 3.57 -5.88
C ASP A 181 19.41 3.00 -4.72
N PRO A 182 18.09 2.81 -4.86
CA PRO A 182 17.24 2.24 -3.81
C PRO A 182 17.77 0.91 -3.26
N ALA A 183 18.39 0.07 -4.09
CA ALA A 183 18.97 -1.20 -3.65
C ALA A 183 20.17 -1.01 -2.70
N SER A 184 20.88 0.12 -2.81
CA SER A 184 22.00 0.48 -1.94
C SER A 184 21.58 1.04 -0.58
N LEU A 185 20.29 1.35 -0.39
CA LEU A 185 19.77 1.90 0.86
C LEU A 185 19.58 0.83 1.94
N GLY A 186 19.38 -0.44 1.56
CA GLY A 186 19.20 -1.58 2.48
C GLY A 186 20.13 -1.59 3.71
N PRO A 187 21.48 -1.62 3.54
CA PRO A 187 22.43 -1.66 4.67
C PRO A 187 22.45 -0.38 5.53
N ARG A 188 21.81 0.69 5.05
CA ARG A 188 21.86 2.03 5.62
C ARG A 188 20.62 2.38 6.42
N THR A 189 19.47 1.87 6.00
CA THR A 189 18.16 2.22 6.55
C THR A 189 17.98 1.63 7.94
N LYS A 190 17.62 2.47 8.91
CA LYS A 190 17.29 2.08 10.28
C LYS A 190 15.89 2.50 10.64
N GLY A 191 15.23 1.72 11.49
CA GLY A 191 13.85 1.98 11.90
C GLY A 191 12.89 0.92 11.38
N LYS A 192 11.59 1.24 11.44
CA LYS A 192 10.51 0.27 11.21
C LYS A 192 9.45 0.84 10.29
N THR A 193 8.73 -0.05 9.61
CA THR A 193 7.46 0.23 8.96
C THR A 193 6.31 -0.25 9.84
N ASN A 194 5.15 0.39 9.70
CA ASN A 194 3.90 -0.03 10.31
C ASN A 194 2.78 0.14 9.27
N ILE A 195 2.24 -0.96 8.76
CA ILE A 195 1.22 -0.94 7.72
C ILE A 195 0.01 -1.74 8.19
N GLY A 196 -1.19 -1.18 8.08
CA GLY A 196 -2.41 -1.86 8.49
C GLY A 196 -3.69 -1.12 8.19
N CYS A 197 -4.80 -1.66 8.70
CA CYS A 197 -6.15 -1.19 8.40
C CYS A 197 -6.96 -1.01 9.68
N ILE A 198 -7.49 0.20 9.89
CA ILE A 198 -8.48 0.49 10.92
C ILE A 198 -9.87 0.27 10.32
N PHE A 199 -10.63 -0.60 10.96
CA PHE A 199 -11.98 -0.98 10.59
C PHE A 199 -12.98 -0.40 11.60
N GLN A 200 -14.10 0.10 11.10
CA GLN A 200 -15.26 0.44 11.92
C GLN A 200 -16.51 -0.16 11.28
N GLY A 201 -17.40 -0.69 12.12
CA GLY A 201 -18.58 -1.40 11.67
C GLY A 201 -19.40 -1.93 12.83
N LYS A 202 -20.11 -3.04 12.61
CA LYS A 202 -20.98 -3.64 13.62
C LYS A 202 -20.65 -5.10 13.90
N LYS A 203 -20.81 -5.49 15.16
CA LYS A 203 -20.82 -6.89 15.61
C LYS A 203 -21.94 -7.07 16.64
N ASP A 204 -22.81 -8.05 16.44
CA ASP A 204 -23.98 -8.31 17.30
C ASP A 204 -24.86 -7.06 17.51
N GLY A 205 -25.00 -6.26 16.45
CA GLY A 205 -25.76 -5.00 16.45
C GLY A 205 -25.11 -3.82 17.18
N LYS A 206 -23.90 -3.97 17.71
CA LYS A 206 -23.14 -2.91 18.40
C LYS A 206 -22.02 -2.37 17.53
N ASP A 207 -21.76 -1.07 17.65
CA ASP A 207 -20.62 -0.45 16.97
C ASP A 207 -19.31 -1.00 17.53
N LYS A 208 -18.38 -1.29 16.62
CA LYS A 208 -17.06 -1.85 16.93
C LYS A 208 -16.01 -1.16 16.08
N LYS A 209 -14.82 -1.02 16.65
CA LYS A 209 -13.59 -0.62 15.95
C LYS A 209 -12.51 -1.67 16.17
N TYR A 210 -11.61 -1.79 15.21
CA TYR A 210 -10.56 -2.80 15.22
C TYR A 210 -9.42 -2.35 14.31
N TYR A 211 -8.17 -2.56 14.73
CA TYR A 211 -6.99 -2.26 13.93
C TYR A 211 -6.13 -3.51 13.82
N LEU A 212 -5.81 -3.88 12.57
CA LEU A 212 -4.98 -5.02 12.22
C LEU A 212 -3.82 -4.54 11.36
N TYR A 213 -2.60 -4.81 11.80
CA TYR A 213 -1.39 -4.22 11.23
C TYR A 213 -0.17 -5.14 11.38
N ASN A 214 0.86 -4.87 10.58
CA ASN A 214 2.18 -5.47 10.70
C ASN A 214 3.21 -4.37 11.04
N ILE A 215 4.20 -4.73 11.86
CA ILE A 215 5.39 -3.91 12.09
C ILE A 215 6.58 -4.69 11.52
N CYS A 216 7.35 -4.04 10.63
CA CYS A 216 8.51 -4.65 9.98
C CYS A 216 9.77 -3.81 10.25
N ASP A 217 10.91 -4.46 10.48
CA ASP A 217 12.16 -3.80 10.87
C ASP A 217 13.19 -3.85 9.74
N HIS A 218 13.68 -2.68 9.31
CA HIS A 218 14.59 -2.56 8.17
C HIS A 218 15.89 -3.34 8.38
N GLU A 219 16.47 -3.30 9.58
CA GLU A 219 17.74 -3.94 9.88
C GLU A 219 17.59 -5.46 9.89
N LYS A 220 16.46 -5.98 10.39
CA LYS A 220 16.15 -7.42 10.35
C LYS A 220 15.92 -7.92 8.93
N CYS A 221 15.17 -7.19 8.11
CA CYS A 221 14.94 -7.55 6.70
C CYS A 221 16.26 -7.63 5.94
N TYR A 222 17.14 -6.65 6.14
CA TYR A 222 18.44 -6.62 5.48
C TYR A 222 19.34 -7.77 5.94
N ALA A 223 19.34 -8.09 7.22
CA ALA A 223 20.10 -9.22 7.76
C ALA A 223 19.61 -10.59 7.22
N GLU A 224 18.31 -10.74 6.93
CA GLU A 224 17.74 -12.00 6.45
C GLU A 224 17.91 -12.20 4.94
N VAL A 225 17.51 -11.22 4.14
CA VAL A 225 17.43 -11.35 2.67
C VAL A 225 18.17 -10.26 1.90
N GLY A 226 18.87 -9.36 2.59
CA GLY A 226 19.65 -8.30 1.94
C GLY A 226 18.82 -7.17 1.35
N SER A 227 17.57 -6.99 1.77
CA SER A 227 16.67 -5.92 1.31
C SER A 227 16.10 -5.10 2.46
N GLN A 228 15.70 -3.86 2.17
CA GLN A 228 14.94 -3.03 3.11
C GLN A 228 13.50 -3.56 3.33
N ALA A 229 12.80 -3.02 4.34
CA ALA A 229 11.49 -3.51 4.76
C ALA A 229 10.34 -3.28 3.75
N VAL A 230 10.35 -2.19 2.96
CA VAL A 230 9.37 -1.95 1.87
C VAL A 230 9.40 -3.07 0.81
N ALA A 231 10.59 -3.50 0.36
CA ALA A 231 10.68 -4.63 -0.57
C ALA A 231 10.32 -5.95 0.11
N TYR A 232 10.64 -6.10 1.39
CA TYR A 232 10.32 -7.28 2.17
C TYR A 232 8.81 -7.44 2.34
N THR A 233 8.11 -6.37 2.74
CA THR A 233 6.66 -6.35 2.95
C THR A 233 5.89 -6.59 1.66
N THR A 234 6.41 -6.22 0.48
CA THR A 234 5.80 -6.59 -0.80
C THR A 234 6.18 -8.01 -1.26
N GLY A 235 7.44 -8.41 -1.07
CA GLY A 235 7.97 -9.66 -1.60
C GLY A 235 7.47 -10.91 -0.88
N VAL A 236 7.34 -10.87 0.44
CA VAL A 236 6.83 -12.01 1.23
C VAL A 236 5.37 -12.34 0.85
N PRO A 237 4.42 -11.40 0.82
CA PRO A 237 3.05 -11.66 0.37
C PRO A 237 2.97 -12.15 -1.07
N ALA A 238 3.84 -11.69 -1.97
CA ALA A 238 3.88 -12.18 -3.35
C ALA A 238 4.24 -13.68 -3.38
N MET A 239 5.22 -14.09 -2.58
CA MET A 239 5.57 -15.51 -2.40
C MET A 239 4.39 -16.30 -1.79
N ILE A 240 3.75 -15.76 -0.75
CA ILE A 240 2.61 -16.42 -0.10
C ILE A 240 1.42 -16.58 -1.08
N GLY A 241 1.08 -15.56 -1.86
CA GLY A 241 0.01 -15.62 -2.85
C GLY A 241 0.28 -16.70 -3.92
N ALA A 242 1.51 -16.77 -4.42
CA ALA A 242 1.93 -17.86 -5.31
C ALA A 242 1.81 -19.24 -4.64
N MET A 243 2.23 -19.35 -3.37
CA MET A 243 2.08 -20.57 -2.57
C MET A 243 0.60 -20.97 -2.40
N MET A 244 -0.33 -20.03 -2.20
CA MET A 244 -1.76 -20.32 -2.08
C MET A 244 -2.34 -20.93 -3.36
N ILE A 245 -1.96 -20.41 -4.52
CA ILE A 245 -2.38 -20.94 -5.83
C ILE A 245 -1.76 -22.33 -6.04
N MET A 246 -0.44 -22.47 -5.87
CA MET A 246 0.28 -23.72 -6.16
C MET A 246 -0.09 -24.87 -5.24
N THR A 247 -0.50 -24.58 -4.00
CA THR A 247 -0.98 -25.60 -3.05
C THR A 247 -2.47 -25.88 -3.18
N GLY A 248 -3.17 -25.19 -4.08
CA GLY A 248 -4.61 -25.36 -4.32
C GLY A 248 -5.51 -24.79 -3.23
N LYS A 249 -4.96 -24.06 -2.24
CA LYS A 249 -5.73 -23.41 -1.18
C LYS A 249 -6.58 -22.27 -1.73
N TRP A 250 -6.06 -21.53 -2.70
CA TRP A 250 -6.77 -20.50 -3.45
C TRP A 250 -7.00 -20.95 -4.90
N ASN A 251 -7.84 -21.97 -5.06
CA ASN A 251 -8.18 -22.55 -6.35
C ASN A 251 -9.58 -22.10 -6.81
N LYS A 252 -9.65 -20.92 -7.42
CA LYS A 252 -10.89 -20.33 -7.96
C LYS A 252 -10.61 -19.85 -9.39
N PRO A 253 -11.06 -20.56 -10.45
CA PRO A 253 -10.87 -20.11 -11.82
C PRO A 253 -11.42 -18.70 -12.04
N GLY A 254 -10.77 -17.91 -12.89
CA GLY A 254 -11.11 -16.51 -13.13
C GLY A 254 -10.05 -15.53 -12.59
N VAL A 255 -10.39 -14.24 -12.65
CA VAL A 255 -9.56 -13.14 -12.14
C VAL A 255 -10.18 -12.63 -10.85
N HIS A 256 -9.39 -12.63 -9.78
CA HIS A 256 -9.86 -12.32 -8.43
C HIS A 256 -8.87 -11.42 -7.69
N ASN A 257 -9.39 -10.46 -6.94
CA ASN A 257 -8.60 -9.73 -5.94
C ASN A 257 -8.45 -10.60 -4.69
N ILE A 258 -7.45 -10.27 -3.87
CA ILE A 258 -7.02 -11.11 -2.76
C ILE A 258 -8.08 -11.27 -1.67
N GLU A 259 -8.92 -10.26 -1.43
CA GLU A 259 -10.01 -10.26 -0.45
C GLU A 259 -11.19 -11.16 -0.84
N GLU A 260 -11.22 -11.69 -2.07
CA GLU A 260 -12.26 -12.63 -2.51
C GLU A 260 -11.99 -14.08 -2.07
N PHE A 261 -10.83 -14.35 -1.48
CA PHE A 261 -10.42 -15.67 -1.02
C PHE A 261 -10.51 -15.82 0.50
N ASP A 262 -10.46 -17.06 0.98
CA ASP A 262 -10.38 -17.35 2.41
C ASP A 262 -9.06 -16.79 2.99
N PRO A 263 -9.10 -15.84 3.95
CA PRO A 263 -7.90 -15.16 4.44
C PRO A 263 -7.05 -16.02 5.39
N ASP A 264 -7.66 -16.99 6.08
CA ASP A 264 -7.03 -17.75 7.17
C ASP A 264 -5.67 -18.39 6.78
N PRO A 265 -5.57 -19.17 5.68
CA PRO A 265 -4.29 -19.79 5.32
C PRO A 265 -3.20 -18.78 4.94
N PHE A 266 -3.58 -17.57 4.51
CA PHE A 266 -2.65 -16.48 4.21
C PHE A 266 -2.18 -15.80 5.50
N MET A 267 -3.09 -15.56 6.44
CA MET A 267 -2.78 -15.01 7.78
C MET A 267 -1.83 -15.93 8.56
N ASP A 268 -2.03 -17.25 8.49
CA ASP A 268 -1.10 -18.23 9.06
C ASP A 268 0.29 -18.16 8.39
N ALA A 269 0.31 -18.01 7.07
CA ALA A 269 1.54 -17.92 6.30
C ALA A 269 2.31 -16.63 6.59
N LEU A 270 1.63 -15.50 6.80
CA LEU A 270 2.26 -14.22 7.19
C LEU A 270 3.07 -14.39 8.49
N ASN A 271 2.46 -14.99 9.51
CA ASN A 271 3.13 -15.29 10.78
C ASN A 271 4.35 -16.21 10.59
N LYS A 272 4.22 -17.21 9.73
CA LYS A 272 5.30 -18.18 9.46
C LYS A 272 6.47 -17.59 8.68
N TRP A 273 6.20 -16.70 7.72
CA TRP A 273 7.17 -16.22 6.73
C TRP A 273 7.66 -14.79 7.00
N GLY A 274 7.61 -14.36 8.26
CA GLY A 274 8.34 -13.18 8.73
C GLY A 274 7.55 -11.86 8.71
N LEU A 275 6.23 -11.91 8.50
CA LEU A 275 5.34 -10.75 8.63
C LEU A 275 4.25 -10.98 9.68
N PRO A 276 4.60 -11.19 10.96
CA PRO A 276 3.60 -11.38 12.00
C PRO A 276 2.73 -10.14 12.15
N TRP A 277 1.42 -10.34 12.23
CA TRP A 277 0.44 -9.27 12.39
C TRP A 277 0.03 -9.11 13.85
N ARG A 278 -0.56 -7.95 14.17
CA ARG A 278 -1.00 -7.55 15.51
C ARG A 278 -2.39 -6.96 15.46
N GLU A 279 -3.07 -7.06 16.60
CA GLU A 279 -4.46 -6.64 16.75
C GLU A 279 -4.59 -5.58 17.84
N ASN A 280 -5.43 -4.60 17.60
CA ASN A 280 -5.88 -3.65 18.60
C ASN A 280 -7.40 -3.49 18.50
N TYR A 281 -8.10 -3.81 19.58
CA TYR A 281 -9.57 -3.79 19.67
C TYR A 281 -10.14 -2.43 20.13
N ASP A 282 -9.29 -1.47 20.45
CA ASP A 282 -9.68 -0.12 20.85
C ASP A 282 -8.74 0.94 20.22
N PRO A 283 -8.55 0.94 18.88
CA PRO A 283 -7.61 1.86 18.24
C PRO A 283 -8.09 3.31 18.34
N VAL A 284 -7.13 4.24 18.29
CA VAL A 284 -7.41 5.65 18.01
C VAL A 284 -7.81 5.77 16.53
N LEU A 285 -8.87 6.52 16.25
CA LEU A 285 -9.35 6.72 14.87
C LEU A 285 -8.63 7.89 14.18
N VAL A 286 -8.76 7.93 12.86
CA VAL A 286 -8.22 8.98 12.00
C VAL A 286 -9.35 9.97 11.67
N ASP A 287 -9.50 11.01 12.48
CA ASP A 287 -10.49 12.08 12.28
C ASP A 287 -9.94 13.21 11.43
#